data_AF-A0A347WNR0-F1
#
_entry.id   AF-A0A347WNR0-F1
#
_cell.length_a   1.000
_cell.length_b   1.000
_cell.length_c   1.000
_cell.angle_alpha   90.00
_cell.angle_beta   90.00
_cell.angle_gamma   90.00
#
_symmetry.space_group_name_H-M   'P 1'
#
loop_
_entity.id
_entity.type
_entity.pdbx_description
1 polymer ?
#
loop_
_entity_poly.entity_id
_entity_poly.type
_entity_poly.pdbx_seq_one_letter_code
_entity_poly.pdbx_strand_id
1 'polypeptide(L)' 'MDPHFSDYSYGFRKGRNAHDAIRQVEAYANEGYIYVVNCDLSKYFDTVHYQKL' A
#
# COMPACT_ATOMS: atom_id res chain seq x y z
N MET A 1 2.75 5.03 -15.81
CA MET A 1 2.86 4.01 -14.76
C MET A 1 4.33 3.76 -14.57
N ASP A 2 4.85 3.93 -13.36
CA ASP A 2 6.20 3.47 -13.06
C ASP A 2 6.14 1.94 -12.87
N PRO A 3 6.89 1.16 -13.67
CA PRO A 3 6.83 -0.30 -13.70
C PRO A 3 7.44 -0.97 -12.46
N HIS A 4 8.12 -0.22 -11.58
CA HIS A 4 8.74 -0.76 -10.38
C HIS A 4 7.79 -0.84 -9.18
N PHE A 5 6.64 -0.17 -9.24
CA PHE A 5 5.64 -0.22 -8.16
C PHE A 5 4.67 -1.37 -8.36
N SER A 6 4.39 -2.09 -7.27
CA SER A 6 3.30 -3.06 -7.20
C SER A 6 1.95 -2.44 -7.59
N ASP A 7 1.09 -3.22 -8.24
CA ASP A 7 -0.28 -2.82 -8.56
C ASP A 7 -1.12 -2.53 -7.30
N TYR A 8 -0.75 -3.13 -6.16
CA TYR A 8 -1.39 -2.93 -4.86
C TYR A 8 -0.76 -1.80 -4.02
N SER A 9 0.14 -1.00 -4.60
CA SER A 9 0.68 0.20 -3.97
C SER A 9 -0.17 1.42 -4.33
N TYR A 10 -0.84 2.01 -3.35
CA TYR A 10 -1.79 3.11 -3.55
C TYR A 10 -1.30 4.46 -2.99
N GLY A 11 -0.33 4.44 -2.08
CA GLY A 11 0.20 5.66 -1.44
C GLY A 11 1.11 6.46 -2.37
N PHE A 12 1.00 7.79 -2.32
CA PHE A 12 1.92 8.74 -2.99
C PHE A 12 2.12 8.53 -4.51
N ARG A 13 1.13 7.93 -5.20
CA ARG A 13 1.19 7.66 -6.65
C ARG A 13 0.19 8.51 -7.43
N LYS A 14 0.64 9.08 -8.56
CA LYS A 14 -0.23 9.85 -9.46
C LYS A 14 -1.33 8.94 -10.04
N GLY A 15 -2.59 9.31 -9.83
CA GLY A 15 -3.74 8.54 -10.33
C GLY A 15 -4.09 7.29 -9.50
N ARG A 16 -3.60 7.21 -8.26
CA ARG A 16 -4.03 6.25 -7.23
C ARG A 16 -4.38 7.02 -5.97
N ASN A 17 -5.39 6.55 -5.25
CA ASN A 17 -5.84 7.20 -4.01
C ASN A 17 -6.31 6.17 -2.97
N ALA A 18 -6.65 6.65 -1.77
CA ALA A 18 -7.11 5.81 -0.67
C ALA A 18 -8.42 5.05 -0.98
N HIS A 19 -9.33 5.62 -1.77
CA HIS A 19 -10.55 4.92 -2.17
C HIS A 19 -10.26 3.71 -3.07
N ASP A 20 -9.22 3.77 -3.90
CA ASP A 20 -8.81 2.62 -4.71
C ASP A 20 -8.31 1.47 -3.82
N ALA A 21 -7.58 1.79 -2.74
CA ALA A 21 -7.16 0.81 -1.74
C ALA A 21 -8.36 0.18 -1.01
N ILE A 22 -9.36 1.00 -0.63
CA ILE A 22 -10.58 0.52 0.04
C ILE A 22 -11.36 -0.44 -0.86
N ARG A 23 -11.57 -0.10 -2.14
CA ARG A 23 -12.26 -0.98 -3.09
C ARG A 23 -11.56 -2.33 -3.25
N GLN A 24 -10.22 -2.35 -3.20
CA GLN A 24 -9.46 -3.60 -3.24
C GLN A 24 -9.68 -4.45 -1.98
N VAL A 25 -9.75 -3.83 -0.79
CA VAL A 25 -10.06 -4.53 0.46
C VAL A 25 -11.49 -5.07 0.44
N GLU A 26 -12.45 -4.31 -0.07
CA GLU A 26 -13.84 -4.77 -0.25
C GLU A 26 -13.94 -5.98 -1.19
N ALA A 27 -13.18 -5.99 -2.29
CA ALA A 27 -13.11 -7.14 -3.19
C ALA A 27 -12.61 -8.40 -2.46
N TYR A 28 -11.53 -8.30 -1.70
CA TYR A 28 -11.02 -9.42 -0.91
C TYR A 28 -12.01 -9.88 0.16
N ALA A 29 -12.71 -8.96 0.83
CA ALA A 29 -13.75 -9.30 1.79
C ALA A 29 -14.88 -10.10 1.11
N ASN A 30 -15.30 -9.69 -0.08
CA ASN A 30 -16.33 -10.39 -0.88
C ASN A 30 -15.88 -11.77 -1.37
N GLU A 31 -14.58 -11.99 -1.55
CA GLU A 31 -13.99 -13.30 -1.87
C GLU A 31 -13.83 -14.22 -0.65
N GLY A 32 -14.16 -13.72 0.55
CA GLY A 32 -14.15 -14.50 1.81
C GLY A 32 -12.91 -14.30 2.68
N TYR A 33 -12.02 -13.37 2.33
CA TYR A 33 -10.87 -13.01 3.16
C TYR A 33 -11.28 -12.05 4.29
N ILE A 34 -11.74 -12.62 5.40
CA ILE A 34 -12.32 -11.85 6.53
C ILE A 34 -11.29 -11.46 7.61
N TYR A 35 -10.05 -11.92 7.50
CA TYR A 35 -8.98 -11.60 8.44
C TYR A 35 -7.98 -10.63 7.80
N VAL A 36 -7.62 -9.58 8.55
CA VAL A 36 -6.65 -8.57 8.13
C VAL A 36 -5.42 -8.63 9.03
N VAL A 37 -4.24 -8.69 8.42
CA VAL A 37 -2.97 -8.49 9.12
C VAL A 37 -2.53 -7.05 8.86
N ASN A 38 -2.57 -6.22 9.91
CA ASN A 38 -2.10 -4.84 9.82
C ASN A 38 -0.61 -4.77 10.20
N CYS A 39 0.21 -4.28 9.27
CA CYS A 39 1.63 -4.09 9.47
C CYS A 39 1.96 -2.60 9.28
N ASP A 40 2.52 -1.96 10.30
CA ASP A 40 2.99 -0.57 10.24
C ASP A 40 4.48 -0.49 10.60
N LEU A 41 5.23 0.33 9.87
CA LEU A 41 6.64 0.59 10.14
C LEU A 41 6.77 1.87 10.97
N SER A 42 7.05 1.71 12.26
CA SER A 42 7.35 2.85 13.14
C SER A 42 8.57 3.62 12.64
N LYS A 43 8.48 4.95 12.56
CA LYS A 43 9.60 5.85 12.19
C LYS A 43 10.24 5.56 10.82
N TYR A 44 9.42 5.20 9.82
CA TYR A 44 9.91 4.91 8.46
C TYR A 44 10.85 5.99 7.91
N PHE A 45 10.45 7.27 7.94
CA PHE A 45 11.26 8.35 7.37
C PHE A 45 12.54 8.68 8.15
N ASP A 46 12.62 8.31 9.43
CA ASP A 46 13.80 8.55 10.26
C ASP A 46 14.82 7.40 10.17
N THR A 47 14.35 6.19 9.83
CA THR A 47 15.15 4.95 9.85
C THR A 47 15.59 4.49 8.45
N VAL A 48 15.04 5.07 7.39
CA VAL A 48 15.55 4.87 6.02
C VAL A 48 16.93 5.56 5.92
N HIS A 49 17.97 4.74 5.81
CA HIS A 49 19.34 5.22 5.60
C HIS A 49 19.42 6.01 4.28
N TYR A 50 19.69 7.30 4.37
CA TYR A 50 19.88 8.25 3.25
C TYR A 50 21.06 7.91 2.30
N GLN A 51 21.78 6.80 2.52
CA GLN A 51 22.93 6.39 1.70
C GLN A 51 22.57 5.49 0.50
N LYS A 52 21.30 5.13 0.31
CA LYS A 52 20.85 4.29 -0.82
C LYS A 52 19.62 4.88 -1.52
N LEU A 53 19.74 6.12 -1.99
CA LEU A 53 18.93 6.61 -3.11
C LEU A 53 19.80 6.68 -4.36
#